data_AF-A0A5M8P556-F1
#
_entry.id   AF-A0A5M8P556-F1
#
_cell.length_a   1.000
_cell.length_b   1.000
_cell.length_c   1.000
_cell.angle_alpha   90.00
_cell.angle_beta   90.00
_cell.angle_gamma   90.00
#
_symmetry.space_group_name_H-M   'P 1'
#
loop_
_entity.id
_entity.type
_entity.pdbx_description
1 polymer ?
#
loop_
_entity_poly.entity_id
_entity_poly.type
_entity_poly.pdbx_seq_one_letter_code
_entity_poly.pdbx_strand_id
1 'polypeptide(L)' 'MKYYNDILTINKKMDADLRHKKQVFKDETKTRKAVHITVISTYGLNHNAYWGNIQSEVTMNDLFIERT' A
#
# COMPACT_ATOMS: atom_id res chain seq x y z
N MET A 1 11.87 2.24 7.16
CA MET A 1 10.79 2.96 6.44
C MET A 1 11.43 3.66 5.25
N LYS A 2 10.89 3.53 4.02
CA LYS A 2 11.37 4.34 2.87
C LYS A 2 10.61 5.67 2.86
N TYR A 3 11.31 6.78 2.65
CA TYR A 3 10.72 8.11 2.59
C TYR A 3 10.57 8.55 1.13
N TYR A 4 9.41 9.14 0.82
CA TYR A 4 9.08 9.70 -0.48
C TYR A 4 8.50 11.09 -0.24
N ASN A 5 9.07 12.10 -0.91
CA ASN A 5 8.60 13.48 -0.85
C ASN A 5 7.62 13.81 -1.99
N ASP A 6 7.17 12.78 -2.71
CA ASP A 6 6.32 12.91 -3.89
C ASP A 6 5.33 11.73 -3.94
N ILE A 7 4.39 11.77 -4.88
CA ILE A 7 3.43 10.71 -5.14
C ILE A 7 4.16 9.38 -5.39
N LEU A 8 3.79 8.37 -4.62
CA LEU A 8 4.44 7.07 -4.70
C LEU A 8 3.96 6.31 -5.96
N THR A 9 4.88 6.03 -6.87
CA THR A 9 4.60 5.20 -8.06
C THR A 9 5.04 3.77 -7.84
N ILE A 10 4.09 2.83 -7.87
CA ILE A 10 4.37 1.39 -7.76
C ILE A 10 4.99 0.91 -9.07
N ASN A 11 6.19 0.34 -9.00
CA ASN A 11 6.83 -0.31 -10.14
C ASN A 11 6.59 -1.83 -10.11
N LYS A 12 6.92 -2.49 -11.22
CA LYS A 12 6.79 -3.95 -11.38
C LYS A 12 7.44 -4.76 -10.25
N LYS A 13 8.62 -4.34 -9.78
CA LYS A 13 9.35 -5.03 -8.71
C LYS A 13 8.61 -4.90 -7.38
N MET A 14 8.18 -3.69 -7.03
CA MET A 14 7.42 -3.42 -5.82
C MET A 14 6.09 -4.16 -5.81
N ASP A 15 5.37 -4.19 -6.93
CA ASP A 15 4.13 -4.97 -7.07
C ASP A 15 4.36 -6.46 -6.82
N ALA A 16 5.40 -7.05 -7.44
CA ALA A 16 5.75 -8.45 -7.22
C ALA A 16 6.10 -8.73 -5.75
N ASP A 17 6.88 -7.85 -5.11
CA ASP A 17 7.25 -7.98 -3.70
C ASP A 17 6.02 -7.87 -2.78
N LEU A 18 5.07 -6.97 -3.07
CA LEU A 18 3.83 -6.81 -2.30
C LEU A 18 2.94 -8.05 -2.40
N ARG A 19 2.78 -8.59 -3.61
CA ARG A 19 2.03 -9.83 -3.85
C ARG A 19 2.67 -11.02 -3.14
N HIS A 20 3.99 -11.12 -3.17
CA HIS A 20 4.73 -12.15 -2.46
C HIS A 20 4.52 -12.05 -0.94
N LYS A 21 4.66 -10.85 -0.36
CA LYS A 21 4.41 -10.61 1.07
C LYS A 21 2.98 -10.99 1.49
N LYS A 22 1.97 -10.63 0.68
CA LYS A 22 0.58 -11.03 0.91
C LYS A 22 0.43 -12.55 0.90
N GLN A 23 1.10 -13.25 -0.01
CA GLN A 23 1.06 -14.70 -0.08
C GLN A 23 1.73 -15.36 1.13
N VAL A 24 2.94 -14.93 1.47
CA VAL A 24 3.66 -15.40 2.67
C VAL A 24 2.81 -15.19 3.93
N PHE A 25 2.21 -14.02 4.10
CA PHE A 25 1.34 -13.76 5.25
C PHE A 25 0.16 -14.74 5.31
N LYS A 26 -0.47 -15.05 4.18
CA LYS A 26 -1.56 -16.03 4.13
C LYS A 26 -1.09 -17.44 4.49
N ASP A 27 0.08 -17.84 4.00
CA ASP A 27 0.62 -19.18 4.21
C ASP A 27 1.01 -19.39 5.68
N GLU A 28 1.68 -18.40 6.28
CA GLU A 28 2.11 -18.44 7.69
C GLU A 28 0.91 -18.40 8.66
N THR A 29 -0.09 -17.56 8.38
CA THR A 29 -1.25 -17.41 9.27
C THR A 29 -2.35 -18.44 9.00
N LYS A 30 -2.29 -19.15 7.88
CA LYS A 30 -3.35 -20.05 7.38
C LYS A 30 -4.73 -19.39 7.32
N THR A 31 -4.76 -18.07 7.14
CA THR A 31 -6.02 -17.32 7.17
C THR A 31 -6.86 -17.60 5.95
N ARG A 32 -8.16 -17.84 6.18
CA ARG A 32 -9.18 -17.90 5.11
C ARG A 32 -9.81 -16.52 4.83
N LYS A 33 -9.45 -15.51 5.61
CA LYS A 33 -9.97 -14.14 5.45
C LYS A 33 -9.29 -13.44 4.27
N ALA A 34 -9.99 -12.48 3.68
CA ALA A 34 -9.39 -11.61 2.68
C ALA A 34 -8.26 -10.78 3.30
N VAL A 35 -7.11 -10.73 2.60
CA VAL A 35 -5.96 -9.90 2.99
C VAL A 35 -5.90 -8.71 2.06
N HIS A 36 -6.11 -7.53 2.62
CA HIS A 36 -6.07 -6.26 1.90
C HIS A 36 -4.70 -5.61 2.11
N ILE A 37 -4.09 -5.18 1.02
CA ILE A 37 -2.89 -4.34 1.06
C ILE A 37 -3.37 -2.91 1.21
N THR A 38 -2.93 -2.26 2.28
CA THR A 38 -3.13 -0.83 2.53
C THR A 38 -1.79 -0.12 2.38
N VAL A 39 -1.75 0.91 1.53
CA VAL A 39 -0.56 1.77 1.42
C VAL A 39 -0.82 3.04 2.20
N ILE A 40 0.11 3.37 3.09
CA ILE A 40 0.13 4.62 3.84
C ILE A 40 1.25 5.48 3.26
N SER A 41 0.92 6.67 2.78
CA SER A 41 1.88 7.59 2.18
C SER A 41 1.50 9.03 2.49
N THR A 42 2.44 9.95 2.43
CA THR A 42 2.16 11.38 2.67
C THR A 42 1.29 11.98 1.58
N TYR A 43 1.65 11.76 0.31
CA TYR A 43 1.03 12.38 -0.86
C TYR A 43 0.16 11.44 -1.70
N GLY A 44 -0.04 10.20 -1.25
CA GLY A 44 -0.80 9.20 -1.98
C GLY A 44 0.00 8.39 -3.00
N LEU A 45 -0.72 7.65 -3.82
CA LEU A 45 -0.25 6.75 -4.86
C LEU A 45 -0.55 7.31 -6.25
N ASN A 46 0.36 7.03 -7.19
CA ASN A 46 0.05 7.17 -8.60
C ASN A 46 -0.83 5.99 -9.03
N HIS A 47 -2.04 6.27 -9.54
CA HIS A 47 -3.02 5.28 -9.99
C HIS A 47 -2.63 4.70 -11.36
N ASN A 48 -1.51 3.97 -11.37
CA ASN A 48 -0.93 3.37 -12.56
C ASN A 48 -1.43 1.93 -12.78
N ALA A 49 -0.83 1.23 -13.75
CA ALA A 49 -1.21 -0.14 -14.11
C ALA A 49 -1.15 -1.17 -12.96
N TYR A 50 -0.44 -0.88 -11.86
CA TYR A 50 -0.31 -1.78 -10.70
C TYR A 50 -1.24 -1.39 -9.54
N TRP A 51 -1.87 -0.21 -9.58
CA TRP A 51 -2.69 0.30 -8.50
C TRP A 51 -3.87 -0.62 -8.15
N GLY A 52 -4.44 -1.32 -9.13
CA GLY A 52 -5.55 -2.27 -8.91
C GLY A 52 -5.24 -3.43 -7.95
N ASN A 53 -3.97 -3.67 -7.60
CA ASN A 53 -3.59 -4.66 -6.58
C ASN A 53 -3.66 -4.12 -5.15
N ILE A 54 -3.76 -2.79 -4.97
CA ILE A 54 -3.91 -2.11 -3.69
C ILE A 54 -5.40 -1.91 -3.42
N GLN A 55 -5.88 -2.30 -2.25
CA GLN A 55 -7.30 -2.22 -1.92
C GLN A 55 -7.64 -1.00 -1.05
N SER A 56 -6.63 -0.37 -0.45
CA SER A 56 -6.81 0.80 0.39
C SER A 56 -5.59 1.71 0.32
N GLU A 57 -5.85 2.99 0.25
CA GLU A 57 -4.86 4.06 0.26
C GLU A 57 -5.20 5.00 1.43
N VAL A 58 -4.19 5.35 2.21
CA VAL A 58 -4.30 6.27 3.34
C VAL A 58 -3.24 7.35 3.18
N THR A 59 -3.68 8.60 3.22
CA THR A 59 -2.86 9.80 3.05
C THR A 59 -2.64 10.51 4.38
N MET A 60 -1.77 11.54 4.40
CA MET A 60 -1.55 12.37 5.60
C MET A 60 -2.86 13.05 6.07
N ASN A 61 -3.71 13.47 5.13
CA ASN A 61 -4.99 14.11 5.42
C ASN A 61 -5.99 13.17 6.12
N ASP A 62 -5.88 11.86 5.88
CA ASP A 62 -6.72 10.85 6.54
C ASP A 62 -6.27 10.59 7.98
N LEU A 63 -5.01 10.88 8.29
CA LEU A 63 -4.38 10.58 9.59
C LEU A 63 -4.32 11.79 10.53
N PHE A 64 -4.24 12.99 9.98
CA PHE A 64 -4.02 14.21 10.76
C PHE A 64 -5.01 15.30 10.37
N ILE A 65 -5.58 15.93 11.39
CA ILE A 65 -6.41 17.12 11.24
C ILE A 65 -5.48 18.31 11.41
N GLU A 66 -5.43 19.23 10.45
CA GLU A 66 -4.73 20.50 10.64
C GLU A 66 -5.41 21.28 11.75
N ARG A 67 -4.69 21.53 12.85
CA ARG A 67 -5.12 22.49 13.86
C ARG A 67 -4.56 23.85 13.47
N THR A 68 -5.44 24.68 12.92
CA THR A 68 -5.21 26.11 12.72
C THR A 68 -5.39 26.88 14.03
#